data_AF-A0A1A8AIH9-F1
#
_entry.id   AF-A0A1A8AIH9-F1
#
_cell.length_a   1.000
_cell.length_b   1.000
_cell.length_c   1.000
_cell.angle_alpha   90.00
_cell.angle_beta   90.00
_cell.angle_gamma   90.00
#
_symmetry.space_group_name_H-M   'P 1'
#
loop_
_entity.id
_entity.type
_entity.pdbx_description
1 polymer ?
#
loop_
_entity_poly.entity_id
_entity_poly.type
_entity_poly.pdbx_seq_one_letter_code
_entity_poly.pdbx_strand_id
1 'polypeptide(L)'
;SKFQQKITRLAQTRESTLLYAADQVGYIYIYNMEKFDPSQRSPRAEHFWRAHTNTITSLQIVDSDQVVLSSSADHTVRLWSAQGQYIGTFGQPEMWSVHNPSSWIHPGVPYAVLIDPLSMPDHEFLNRKLHLSEAIKPDRTGADGGELKTPSGIQTEFEAPHPERL
;
A
#
# COMPACT_ATOMS: atom_id res chain seq x y z
N SER A 1 -7.42 -20.77 -0.81
CA SER A 1 -6.58 -20.08 -1.80
C SER A 1 -6.96 -18.61 -1.78
N LYS A 2 -6.27 -17.75 -1.01
CA LYS A 2 -6.73 -16.36 -0.76
C LYS A 2 -5.90 -15.26 -1.44
N PHE A 3 -4.74 -15.55 -2.02
CA PHE A 3 -3.88 -14.50 -2.57
C PHE A 3 -3.06 -14.97 -3.79
N GLN A 4 -3.65 -15.77 -4.67
CA GLN A 4 -3.03 -16.00 -5.99
C GLN A 4 -3.39 -14.84 -6.91
N GLN A 5 -2.51 -13.85 -6.96
CA GLN A 5 -2.64 -12.74 -7.91
C GLN A 5 -2.07 -13.15 -9.27
N LYS A 6 -2.68 -12.65 -10.35
CA LYS A 6 -2.20 -12.91 -11.71
C LYS A 6 -0.82 -12.29 -11.86
N ILE A 7 0.18 -13.13 -12.13
CA ILE A 7 1.50 -12.68 -12.54
C ILE A 7 1.40 -12.03 -13.91
N THR A 8 1.93 -10.83 -14.04
CA THR A 8 1.91 -10.06 -15.28
C THR A 8 3.28 -10.01 -15.92
N ARG A 9 4.36 -10.04 -15.13
CA ARG A 9 5.75 -9.98 -15.59
C ARG A 9 6.67 -10.85 -14.76
N LEU A 10 7.73 -11.32 -15.42
CA LEU A 10 8.85 -12.03 -14.83
C LEU A 10 10.14 -11.37 -15.32
N ALA A 11 11.15 -11.28 -14.47
CA ALA A 11 12.49 -10.85 -14.81
C ALA A 11 13.50 -11.70 -14.03
N GLN A 12 14.64 -12.03 -14.65
CA GLN A 12 15.66 -12.88 -14.05
C GLN A 12 17.00 -12.14 -14.03
N THR A 13 17.78 -12.38 -12.98
CA THR A 13 19.18 -11.91 -12.89
C THR A 13 20.08 -12.69 -13.84
N ARG A 14 21.21 -12.09 -14.27
CA ARG A 14 22.16 -12.73 -15.21
C ARG A 14 22.73 -14.05 -14.66
N GLU A 15 23.08 -14.07 -13.39
CA GLU A 15 23.62 -15.26 -12.70
C GLU A 15 22.56 -16.35 -12.49
N SER A 16 21.29 -16.08 -12.85
CA SER A 16 20.17 -17.02 -12.69
C SER A 16 19.90 -17.48 -11.25
N THR A 17 20.37 -16.74 -10.25
CA THR A 17 20.12 -17.03 -8.83
C THR A 17 18.76 -16.51 -8.37
N LEU A 18 18.38 -15.30 -8.81
CA LEU A 18 17.15 -14.63 -8.41
C LEU A 18 16.17 -14.46 -9.56
N LEU A 19 14.90 -14.77 -9.29
CA LEU A 19 13.74 -14.54 -10.15
C LEU A 19 12.83 -13.50 -9.51
N TYR A 20 12.54 -12.43 -10.24
CA TYR A 20 11.59 -11.41 -9.86
C TYR A 20 10.27 -11.66 -10.59
N ALA A 21 9.17 -11.64 -9.85
CA ALA A 21 7.82 -11.74 -10.40
C ALA A 21 7.00 -10.53 -9.99
N ALA A 22 6.22 -9.97 -10.93
CA ALA A 22 5.31 -8.88 -10.65
C ALA A 22 3.88 -9.26 -10.98
N ASP A 23 2.93 -8.68 -10.24
CA ASP A 23 1.52 -9.02 -10.36
C ASP A 23 0.61 -7.85 -10.80
N GLN A 24 -0.67 -8.19 -10.99
CA GLN A 24 -1.73 -7.26 -11.38
C GLN A 24 -2.13 -6.25 -10.30
N VAL A 25 -1.70 -6.46 -9.05
CA VAL A 25 -2.06 -5.59 -7.91
C VAL A 25 -0.94 -4.59 -7.62
N GLY A 26 0.28 -4.87 -8.08
CA GLY A 26 1.44 -4.01 -7.97
C GLY A 26 2.50 -4.51 -7.00
N TYR A 27 2.46 -5.78 -6.62
CA TYR A 27 3.53 -6.42 -5.85
C TYR A 27 4.67 -6.89 -6.76
N ILE A 28 5.89 -6.82 -6.22
CA ILE A 28 7.06 -7.50 -6.74
C ILE A 28 7.48 -8.55 -5.71
N TYR A 29 7.77 -9.75 -6.19
CA TYR A 29 8.23 -10.91 -5.43
C TYR A 29 9.62 -11.31 -5.91
N ILE A 30 10.50 -11.68 -4.99
CA ILE A 30 11.82 -12.23 -5.27
C ILE A 30 11.83 -13.69 -4.84
N TYR A 31 12.23 -14.57 -5.75
CA TYR A 31 12.44 -15.98 -5.49
C TYR A 31 13.91 -16.34 -5.71
N ASN A 32 14.46 -17.08 -4.76
CA ASN A 32 15.76 -17.70 -4.92
C ASN A 32 15.57 -19.06 -5.59
N MET A 33 16.11 -19.21 -6.80
CA MET A 33 15.94 -20.44 -7.56
C MET A 33 16.86 -21.56 -7.08
N GLU A 34 18.00 -21.24 -6.45
CA GLU A 34 18.92 -22.24 -5.89
C GLU A 34 18.35 -22.91 -4.63
N LYS A 35 17.55 -22.17 -3.86
CA LYS A 35 16.86 -22.67 -2.66
C LYS A 35 15.53 -23.36 -2.95
N PHE A 36 15.16 -23.52 -4.22
CA PHE A 36 13.88 -24.10 -4.60
C PHE A 36 13.84 -25.60 -4.27
N ASP A 37 12.85 -26.00 -3.46
CA ASP A 37 12.59 -27.40 -3.11
C ASP A 37 11.38 -27.91 -3.93
N PRO A 38 11.57 -28.88 -4.86
CA PRO A 38 10.50 -29.43 -5.67
C PRO A 38 9.37 -30.10 -4.88
N SER A 39 9.61 -30.48 -3.63
CA SER A 39 8.58 -31.07 -2.76
C SER A 39 7.61 -30.02 -2.19
N GLN A 40 7.97 -28.73 -2.26
CA GLN A 40 7.09 -27.65 -1.82
C GLN A 40 5.97 -27.42 -2.84
N ARG A 41 4.72 -27.44 -2.35
CA ARG A 41 3.53 -27.20 -3.17
C ARG A 41 3.41 -25.76 -3.69
N SER A 42 4.14 -24.82 -3.10
CA SER A 42 4.15 -23.41 -3.52
C SER A 42 5.52 -22.79 -3.25
N PRO A 43 6.12 -22.09 -4.22
CA PRO A 43 7.38 -21.38 -4.00
C PRO A 43 7.19 -20.27 -2.97
N ARG A 44 8.09 -20.21 -1.98
CA ARG A 44 8.13 -19.12 -1.00
C ARG A 44 9.01 -18.00 -1.54
N ALA A 45 8.45 -16.79 -1.63
CA ALA A 45 9.25 -15.61 -1.95
C ALA A 45 10.23 -15.32 -0.82
N GLU A 46 11.49 -15.05 -1.16
CA GLU A 46 12.53 -14.63 -0.22
C GLU A 46 12.27 -13.21 0.27
N HIS A 47 11.83 -12.32 -0.61
CA HIS A 47 11.38 -10.96 -0.31
C HIS A 47 10.20 -10.59 -1.21
N PHE A 48 9.39 -9.63 -0.76
CA PHE A 48 8.37 -9.01 -1.59
C PHE A 48 8.03 -7.63 -1.04
N TRP A 49 7.56 -6.73 -1.90
CA TRP A 49 7.07 -5.42 -1.51
C TRP A 49 5.97 -4.94 -2.45
N ARG A 50 5.17 -3.98 -1.97
CA ARG A 50 4.20 -3.29 -2.82
C ARG A 50 4.89 -2.16 -3.58
N ALA A 51 5.17 -2.39 -4.86
CA ALA A 51 5.86 -1.44 -5.70
C ALA A 51 4.92 -0.38 -6.29
N HIS A 52 3.71 -0.77 -6.65
CA HIS A 52 2.73 0.06 -7.36
C HIS A 52 1.33 -0.12 -6.79
N THR A 53 0.43 0.83 -7.02
CA THR A 53 -0.97 0.73 -6.57
C THR A 53 -1.88 0.02 -7.59
N ASN A 54 -1.33 -0.29 -8.76
CA ASN A 54 -2.03 -0.96 -9.86
C ASN A 54 -1.09 -1.92 -10.59
N THR A 55 -1.62 -2.64 -11.58
CA THR A 55 -0.93 -3.64 -12.40
C THR A 55 0.43 -3.17 -12.89
N ILE A 56 1.46 -3.94 -12.56
CA ILE A 56 2.78 -3.75 -13.14
C ILE A 56 2.76 -4.20 -14.59
N THR A 57 3.10 -3.29 -15.48
CA THR A 57 3.07 -3.47 -16.94
C THR A 57 4.43 -3.87 -17.51
N SER A 58 5.52 -3.52 -16.83
CA SER A 58 6.90 -3.91 -17.18
C SER A 58 7.77 -4.02 -15.94
N LEU A 59 8.74 -4.94 -15.98
CA LEU A 59 9.72 -5.18 -14.93
C LEU A 59 11.08 -5.47 -15.57
N GLN A 60 12.12 -4.76 -15.16
CA GLN A 60 13.48 -4.91 -15.68
C GLN A 60 14.51 -4.86 -14.56
N ILE A 61 15.52 -5.73 -14.63
CA ILE A 61 16.62 -5.79 -13.68
C ILE A 61 17.87 -5.23 -14.37
N VAL A 62 18.64 -4.43 -13.63
CA VAL A 62 19.94 -3.93 -14.06
C VAL A 62 20.98 -4.47 -13.08
N ASP A 63 21.61 -5.59 -13.44
CA ASP A 63 22.53 -6.30 -12.55
C ASP A 63 23.78 -5.48 -12.21
N SER A 64 24.27 -4.62 -13.13
CA SER A 64 25.48 -3.81 -12.88
C SER A 64 25.31 -2.87 -11.69
N ASP A 65 24.10 -2.33 -11.55
CA ASP A 65 23.79 -1.29 -10.58
C ASP A 65 22.96 -1.86 -9.41
N GLN A 66 22.64 -3.15 -9.45
CA GLN A 66 21.81 -3.85 -8.46
C GLN A 66 20.46 -3.15 -8.22
N VAL A 67 19.78 -2.78 -9.31
CA VAL A 67 18.47 -2.09 -9.26
C VAL A 67 17.39 -2.78 -10.08
N VAL A 68 16.15 -2.47 -9.73
CA VAL A 68 14.94 -2.94 -10.38
C VAL A 68 14.11 -1.75 -10.86
N LEU A 69 13.76 -1.77 -12.14
CA LEU A 69 12.86 -0.82 -12.80
C LEU A 69 11.47 -1.43 -12.92
N SER A 70 10.44 -0.66 -12.56
CA SER A 70 9.05 -1.08 -12.72
C SER A 70 8.20 0.04 -13.33
N SER A 71 7.32 -0.31 -14.26
CA SER A 71 6.27 0.58 -14.78
C SER A 71 4.89 0.00 -14.49
N SER A 72 3.88 0.84 -14.31
CA SER A 72 2.55 0.40 -13.93
C SER A 72 1.42 1.16 -14.63
N ALA A 73 0.24 0.56 -14.62
CA ALA A 73 -1.02 1.21 -14.96
C ALA A 73 -1.42 2.33 -13.97
N ASP A 74 -0.70 2.50 -12.85
CA ASP A 74 -0.84 3.65 -11.94
C ASP A 74 -0.18 4.94 -12.47
N HIS A 75 0.27 4.92 -13.73
CA HIS A 75 0.92 6.02 -14.43
C HIS A 75 2.30 6.42 -13.89
N THR A 76 2.94 5.55 -13.10
CA THR A 76 4.28 5.81 -12.58
C THR A 76 5.31 4.80 -13.10
N VAL A 77 6.56 5.25 -13.14
CA VAL A 77 7.75 4.40 -13.30
C VAL A 77 8.60 4.61 -12.06
N ARG A 78 9.05 3.51 -11.44
CA ARG A 78 9.76 3.53 -10.16
C ARG A 78 11.05 2.74 -10.26
N LEU A 79 12.01 3.16 -9.44
CA LEU A 79 13.30 2.50 -9.28
C LEU A 79 13.46 2.01 -7.83
N TRP A 80 13.98 0.81 -7.71
CA TRP A 80 14.20 0.10 -6.45
C TRP A 80 15.60 -0.47 -6.40
N SER A 81 16.16 -0.65 -5.21
CA SER A 81 17.31 -1.54 -5.05
C SER A 81 16.90 -3.00 -5.29
N ALA A 82 17.87 -3.87 -5.56
CA ALA A 82 17.64 -5.31 -5.68
C ALA A 82 16.98 -5.92 -4.43
N GLN A 83 17.10 -5.27 -3.27
CA GLN A 83 16.50 -5.65 -1.99
C GLN A 83 15.10 -5.04 -1.77
N GLY A 84 14.57 -4.28 -2.73
CA GLY A 84 13.23 -3.68 -2.66
C GLY A 84 13.18 -2.33 -1.96
N GLN A 85 14.31 -1.67 -1.74
CA GLN A 85 14.34 -0.33 -1.15
C GLN A 85 13.93 0.71 -2.21
N TYR A 86 13.03 1.62 -1.86
CA TYR A 86 12.56 2.64 -2.79
C TYR A 86 13.66 3.69 -3.03
N ILE A 87 14.08 3.82 -4.29
CA ILE A 87 15.07 4.82 -4.70
C ILE A 87 14.36 6.10 -5.11
N GLY A 88 13.38 5.98 -6.02
CA GLY A 88 12.64 7.12 -6.53
C GLY A 88 11.62 6.80 -7.61
N THR A 89 10.77 7.79 -7.90
CA THR A 89 9.83 7.78 -9.03
C THR A 89 10.39 8.69 -10.11
N PHE A 90 10.36 8.26 -11.37
CA PHE A 90 10.78 9.09 -12.48
C PHE A 90 9.87 10.31 -12.62
N GLY A 91 10.46 11.49 -12.84
CA GLY A 91 9.73 12.76 -12.98
C GLY A 91 9.35 13.45 -11.67
N GLN A 92 9.77 12.93 -10.51
CA GLN A 92 9.60 13.64 -9.24
C GLN A 92 10.61 14.81 -9.12
N PRO A 93 10.31 15.84 -8.31
CA PRO A 93 11.19 17.01 -8.17
C PRO A 93 12.50 16.69 -7.45
N GLU A 94 12.46 15.73 -6.51
CA GLU A 94 13.63 15.35 -5.72
C GLU A 94 14.62 14.54 -6.57
N MET A 95 15.88 14.98 -6.58
CA MET A 95 16.94 14.27 -7.26
C MET A 95 17.44 13.11 -6.42
N TRP A 96 17.70 11.97 -7.07
CA TRP A 96 18.28 10.79 -6.46
C TRP A 96 19.39 10.25 -7.37
N SER A 97 20.35 9.55 -6.77
CA SER A 97 21.42 8.86 -7.49
C SER A 97 21.47 7.41 -7.07
N VAL A 98 21.51 6.52 -8.07
CA VAL A 98 21.64 5.07 -7.87
C VAL A 98 22.90 4.72 -7.08
N HIS A 99 23.98 5.48 -7.28
CA HIS A 99 25.27 5.25 -6.65
C HIS A 99 25.42 5.91 -5.28
N ASN A 100 24.40 6.65 -4.83
CA ASN A 100 24.40 7.28 -3.52
C ASN A 100 23.18 6.84 -2.69
N PRO A 101 23.31 5.77 -1.87
CA PRO A 101 22.22 5.28 -1.02
C PRO A 101 21.63 6.32 -0.07
N SER A 102 22.40 7.35 0.32
CA SER A 102 21.89 8.41 1.19
C SER A 102 20.90 9.35 0.49
N SER A 103 20.83 9.30 -0.85
CA SER A 103 19.88 10.08 -1.65
C SER A 103 18.56 9.34 -1.91
N TRP A 104 18.46 8.08 -1.48
CA TRP A 104 17.28 7.27 -1.72
C TRP A 104 16.15 7.68 -0.78
N ILE A 105 14.91 7.61 -1.27
CA ILE A 105 13.73 7.90 -0.48
C ILE A 105 13.35 6.66 0.36
N HIS A 106 14.31 6.12 1.11
CA HIS A 106 14.18 4.95 1.99
C HIS A 106 14.53 5.35 3.44
N PRO A 107 13.82 4.87 4.49
CA PRO A 107 12.79 3.83 4.51
C PRO A 107 11.41 4.29 4.02
N GLY A 108 11.33 5.48 3.42
CA GLY A 108 10.15 5.90 2.68
C GLY A 108 9.74 4.87 1.62
N VAL A 109 8.45 4.88 1.34
CA VAL A 109 7.84 4.20 0.19
C VAL A 109 6.96 5.21 -0.52
N PRO A 110 6.57 4.99 -1.78
CA PRO A 110 5.75 5.94 -2.50
C PRO A 110 4.47 6.28 -1.74
N TYR A 111 4.14 7.57 -1.62
CA TYR A 111 2.97 8.03 -0.86
C TYR A 111 1.68 7.32 -1.29
N ALA A 112 1.48 7.14 -2.60
CA ALA A 112 0.32 6.42 -3.14
C ALA A 112 0.21 4.98 -2.60
N VAL A 113 1.33 4.29 -2.37
CA VAL A 113 1.35 2.95 -1.79
C VAL A 113 0.99 2.99 -0.31
N LEU A 114 1.45 4.00 0.44
CA LEU A 114 1.13 4.13 1.88
C LEU A 114 -0.36 4.28 2.15
N ILE A 115 -1.06 5.00 1.29
CA ILE A 115 -2.50 5.28 1.46
C ILE A 115 -3.40 4.33 0.67
N ASP A 116 -2.83 3.39 -0.08
CA ASP A 116 -3.59 2.40 -0.84
C ASP A 116 -4.30 1.44 0.13
N PRO A 117 -5.64 1.28 0.06
CA PRO A 117 -6.37 0.37 0.94
C PRO A 117 -5.85 -1.07 0.90
N LEU A 118 -5.31 -1.53 -0.24
CA LEU A 118 -4.72 -2.86 -0.38
C LEU A 118 -3.33 -2.99 0.28
N SER A 119 -2.76 -1.89 0.74
CA SER A 119 -1.49 -1.83 1.47
C SER A 119 -1.71 -1.64 2.98
N MET A 120 -2.93 -1.34 3.40
CA MET A 120 -3.30 -1.21 4.81
C MET A 120 -3.42 -2.60 5.45
N PRO A 121 -2.90 -2.80 6.68
CA PRO A 121 -3.18 -4.01 7.42
C PRO A 121 -4.69 -4.09 7.69
N ASP A 122 -5.25 -5.31 7.64
CA ASP A 122 -6.64 -5.56 7.98
C ASP A 122 -6.92 -5.09 9.42
N HIS A 123 -7.43 -3.86 9.57
CA HIS A 123 -7.81 -3.33 10.86
C HIS A 123 -9.13 -3.98 11.27
N GLU A 124 -9.07 -5.11 11.99
CA GLU A 124 -10.23 -5.85 12.51
C GLU A 124 -11.25 -4.96 13.26
N PHE A 125 -10.82 -3.80 13.76
CA PHE A 125 -11.65 -2.84 14.49
C PHE A 125 -12.65 -2.05 13.62
N LEU A 126 -12.36 -1.78 12.35
CA LEU A 126 -13.26 -0.99 11.48
C LEU A 126 -14.43 -1.82 10.94
N ASN A 127 -14.22 -3.13 10.74
CA ASN A 127 -15.27 -4.04 10.32
C ASN A 127 -16.36 -4.25 11.39
N ARG A 128 -16.02 -4.10 12.67
CA ARG A 128 -16.99 -4.24 13.77
C ARG A 128 -18.02 -3.10 13.81
N LYS A 129 -17.68 -1.90 13.31
CA LYS A 129 -18.58 -0.73 13.37
C LYS A 129 -19.63 -0.70 12.25
N LEU A 130 -19.32 -1.28 11.09
CA LEU A 130 -20.27 -1.42 9.98
C LEU A 130 -21.39 -2.43 10.28
N HIS A 131 -21.18 -3.36 11.21
CA HIS A 131 -22.18 -4.35 11.62
C HIS A 131 -23.12 -3.88 12.76
N LEU A 132 -22.83 -2.71 13.36
CA LEU A 132 -23.63 -2.13 14.45
C LEU A 132 -24.68 -1.11 13.96
N SER A 133 -24.57 -0.62 12.73
CA SER A 133 -25.55 0.31 12.15
C SER A 133 -26.88 -0.32 11.73
N GLU A 134 -27.03 -1.64 11.78
CA GLU A 134 -28.28 -2.33 11.43
C GLU A 134 -29.19 -2.63 12.64
N ALA A 135 -28.79 -2.27 13.87
CA ALA A 135 -29.53 -2.62 15.09
C ALA A 135 -30.51 -1.55 15.61
N ILE A 136 -30.76 -0.45 14.89
CA ILE A 136 -31.79 0.53 15.27
C ILE A 136 -33.04 0.28 14.44
N LYS A 137 -33.86 -0.68 14.85
CA LYS A 137 -35.27 -0.74 14.46
C LYS A 137 -36.05 0.16 15.42
N PRO A 138 -36.86 1.13 14.95
CA PRO A 138 -37.76 1.86 15.84
C PRO A 138 -38.92 0.93 16.22
N ASP A 139 -38.93 0.48 17.47
CA ASP A 139 -40.04 -0.30 18.00
C ASP A 139 -41.25 0.61 18.20
N ARG A 140 -42.39 0.23 17.62
CA ARG A 140 -43.67 0.92 17.73
C ARG A 140 -44.59 0.06 18.59
N THR A 141 -44.73 0.42 19.87
CA THR A 141 -45.88 -0.01 20.69
C THR A 141 -46.19 1.00 21.80
N GLY A 142 -47.38 1.60 21.71
CA GLY A 142 -48.36 1.73 22.81
C GLY A 142 -48.02 2.56 24.05
N ALA A 143 -48.58 3.77 24.07
CA ALA A 143 -49.02 4.63 25.19
C ALA A 143 -48.89 4.14 26.65
N ASP A 144 -48.31 4.97 27.53
CA ASP A 144 -49.01 5.59 28.68
C ASP A 144 -48.23 6.81 29.21
N GLY A 145 -48.93 7.74 29.87
CA GLY A 145 -48.56 9.13 30.11
C GLY A 145 -47.47 9.43 31.14
N GLY A 146 -46.88 10.61 30.98
CA GLY A 146 -45.96 11.23 31.94
C GLY A 146 -45.30 12.49 31.36
N GLU A 147 -45.93 13.64 31.59
CA GLU A 147 -45.38 14.98 31.31
C GLU A 147 -44.12 15.24 32.15
N LEU A 148 -43.06 15.86 31.58
CA LEU A 148 -42.28 16.97 32.17
C LEU A 148 -40.99 17.31 31.38
N LYS A 149 -40.98 18.55 30.88
CA LYS A 149 -39.89 19.55 30.81
C LYS A 149 -38.70 19.34 29.86
N THR A 150 -38.72 20.14 28.79
CA THR A 150 -37.55 20.68 28.08
C THR A 150 -36.67 21.54 28.98
N PRO A 151 -35.33 21.39 28.92
CA PRO A 151 -34.41 22.48 29.17
C PRO A 151 -33.95 23.10 27.85
N SER A 152 -34.25 24.39 27.73
CA SER A 152 -33.70 25.35 26.80
C SER A 152 -32.19 25.51 26.95
N GLY A 153 -31.51 25.63 25.80
CA GLY A 153 -30.41 26.57 25.56
C GLY A 153 -29.11 26.39 26.33
N ILE A 154 -28.04 26.04 25.62
CA ILE A 154 -26.72 26.65 25.83
C ILE A 154 -26.11 26.88 24.45
N GLN A 155 -26.11 28.16 24.02
CA GLN A 155 -25.15 28.68 23.05
C GLN A 155 -23.79 28.71 23.74
N THR A 156 -22.77 28.12 23.10
CA THR A 156 -21.40 28.51 23.38
C THR A 156 -20.71 28.69 22.04
N GLU A 157 -20.53 29.97 21.68
CA GLU A 157 -19.63 30.42 20.63
C GLU A 157 -18.21 29.93 20.95
N PHE A 158 -17.52 29.39 19.95
CA PHE A 158 -16.06 29.34 19.96
C PHE A 158 -15.56 30.04 18.70
N GLU A 159 -14.99 31.20 18.97
CA GLU A 159 -14.39 32.17 18.07
C GLU A 159 -13.16 31.58 17.37
N ALA A 160 -13.09 31.74 16.05
CA ALA A 160 -11.94 31.32 15.24
C ALA A 160 -10.85 32.40 15.27
N PRO A 161 -9.56 32.05 15.42
CA PRO A 161 -8.49 33.03 15.31
C PRO A 161 -8.23 33.35 13.83
N HIS A 162 -8.31 34.64 13.49
CA HIS A 162 -7.85 35.19 12.21
C HIS A 162 -6.32 35.38 12.20
N PRO A 163 -5.68 35.39 11.01
CA PRO A 163 -4.23 35.35 10.86
C PRO A 163 -3.60 36.75 10.94
N GLU A 164 -2.49 36.89 11.65
CA GLU A 164 -1.63 38.07 11.52
C GLU A 164 -0.58 37.85 10.41
N ARG A 165 -0.56 38.82 9.48
CA ARG A 165 0.53 39.12 8.57
C ARG A 165 1.57 39.95 9.32
N LEU A 166 2.85 39.63 9.15
CA LEU A 166 3.89 40.49 8.56
C LEU A 166 5.15 39.67 8.27
#